data_AF-A0A101IPP5-F1
#
_entry.id   AF-A0A101IPP5-F1
#
_cell.length_a   1.000
_cell.length_b   1.000
_cell.length_c   1.000
_cell.angle_alpha   90.00
_cell.angle_beta   90.00
_cell.angle_gamma   90.00
#
_symmetry.space_group_name_H-M   'P 1'
#
loop_
_entity.id
_entity.type
_entity.pdbx_description
1 polymer ?
#
loop_
_entity_poly.entity_id
_entity_poly.type
_entity_poly.pdbx_seq_one_letter_code
_entity_poly.pdbx_strand_id
1 'polypeptide(L)'
;MFARGENWRILGILKSIFDEHKGYSSVILIKLLRDVQRRYDKEYIDRFNKLKEIVTIHNREKPYLEIRKLLEEFIEDWDDIQIILDAHYVGNLSKNIILITGDYNHIVPNKKLICTHTSLVDVKGLGDYRAKSII
;
A
#
# COMPACT_ATOMS: atom_id res chain seq x y z
N MET A 1 19.68 -5.65 1.93
CA MET A 1 19.64 -6.14 3.33
C MET A 1 18.21 -6.58 3.59
N PHE A 2 17.93 -7.88 3.66
CA PHE A 2 16.57 -8.37 3.93
C PHE A 2 16.21 -8.00 5.37
N ALA A 3 15.04 -7.38 5.57
CA ALA A 3 14.55 -7.05 6.91
C ALA A 3 14.49 -8.32 7.77
N ARG A 4 15.12 -8.30 8.95
CA ARG A 4 15.00 -9.41 9.91
C ARG A 4 13.57 -9.43 10.41
N GLY A 5 12.82 -10.48 10.05
CA GLY A 5 11.37 -10.58 10.27
C GLY A 5 10.93 -10.73 11.72
N GLU A 6 11.84 -10.61 12.69
CA GLU A 6 11.63 -10.85 14.12
C GLU A 6 10.56 -9.93 14.74
N ASN A 7 10.31 -8.76 14.14
CA ASN A 7 9.28 -7.81 14.57
C ASN A 7 8.01 -7.84 13.71
N TRP A 8 7.88 -8.79 12.78
CA TRP A 8 6.71 -8.83 11.90
C TRP A 8 5.46 -9.23 12.69
N ARG A 9 4.39 -8.45 12.54
CA ARG A 9 3.07 -8.74 13.16
C ARG A 9 2.57 -10.15 12.85
N ILE A 10 2.93 -10.70 11.69
CA ILE A 10 2.57 -12.06 11.29
C ILE A 10 3.11 -13.13 12.26
N LEU A 11 4.25 -12.90 12.91
CA LEU A 11 4.80 -13.87 13.87
C LEU A 11 3.88 -14.05 15.09
N GLY A 12 3.29 -12.97 15.60
CA GLY A 12 2.32 -13.03 16.69
C GLY A 12 1.05 -13.79 16.31
N ILE A 13 0.57 -13.56 15.08
CA ILE A 13 -0.59 -14.27 14.52
C ILE A 13 -0.27 -15.75 14.36
N LEU A 14 0.86 -16.09 13.75
CA LEU A 14 1.30 -17.47 13.58
C LEU A 14 1.44 -18.17 14.93
N LYS A 15 2.08 -17.53 15.91
CA LYS A 15 2.22 -18.07 17.26
C LYS A 15 0.85 -18.33 17.91
N SER A 16 -0.10 -17.41 17.78
CA SER A 16 -1.47 -17.58 18.27
C SER A 16 -2.16 -18.78 17.61
N ILE A 17 -2.03 -18.92 16.29
CA ILE A 17 -2.55 -20.07 15.53
C ILE A 17 -1.92 -21.38 16.02
N PHE A 18 -0.58 -21.42 16.20
CA PHE A 18 0.11 -22.60 16.74
C PHE A 18 -0.34 -22.92 18.17
N ASP A 19 -0.52 -21.89 19.01
CA ASP A 19 -0.92 -22.06 20.40
C ASP A 19 -2.37 -22.57 20.54
N GLU A 20 -3.29 -22.10 19.68
CA GLU A 20 -4.68 -22.58 19.61
C GLU A 20 -4.78 -24.02 19.09
N HIS A 21 -3.81 -24.46 18.28
CA HIS A 21 -3.82 -25.76 17.62
C HIS A 21 -2.72 -26.71 18.15
N LYS A 22 -2.32 -26.57 19.42
CA LYS A 22 -1.25 -27.40 20.05
C LYS A 22 -1.42 -28.92 19.93
N GLY A 23 -2.64 -29.41 19.69
CA GLY A 23 -2.93 -30.83 19.48
C GLY A 23 -2.75 -31.32 18.03
N TYR A 24 -2.53 -30.43 17.07
CA TYR A 24 -2.34 -30.78 15.66
C TYR A 24 -0.87 -31.04 15.35
N SER A 25 -0.61 -32.03 14.49
CA SER A 25 0.72 -32.21 13.90
C SER A 25 1.13 -30.94 13.13
N SER A 26 2.38 -30.51 13.30
CA SER A 26 2.98 -29.39 12.57
C SER A 26 2.81 -29.52 11.05
N VAL A 27 2.81 -30.75 10.52
CA VAL A 27 2.58 -31.06 9.11
C VAL A 27 1.17 -30.63 8.66
N ILE A 28 0.15 -30.91 9.48
CA ILE A 28 -1.24 -30.55 9.19
C ILE A 28 -1.41 -29.04 9.21
N LEU A 29 -0.81 -28.37 10.21
CA LEU A 29 -0.92 -26.93 10.34
C LEU A 29 -0.21 -26.17 9.21
N ILE A 30 0.97 -26.62 8.80
CA ILE A 30 1.68 -26.08 7.63
C ILE A 30 0.83 -26.26 6.36
N LYS A 31 0.18 -27.43 6.20
CA LYS A 31 -0.69 -27.68 5.06
C LYS A 31 -1.87 -26.69 5.04
N LEU A 32 -2.52 -26.48 6.19
CA LEU A 32 -3.63 -25.53 6.31
C LEU A 32 -3.20 -24.09 5.99
N LEU A 33 -2.06 -23.64 6.51
CA LEU A 33 -1.53 -22.31 6.21
C LEU A 33 -1.21 -22.14 4.72
N ARG A 34 -0.63 -23.15 4.07
CA ARG A 34 -0.38 -23.13 2.63
C ARG A 34 -1.67 -23.10 1.82
N ASP A 35 -2.70 -23.81 2.26
CA ASP A 35 -4.00 -23.81 1.58
C ASP A 35 -4.73 -22.48 1.75
N VAL A 36 -4.58 -21.81 2.90
CA VAL A 36 -5.03 -20.42 3.11
C VAL A 36 -4.27 -19.47 2.18
N GLN A 37 -2.94 -19.56 2.14
CA GLN A 37 -2.11 -18.73 1.27
C GLN A 37 -2.53 -18.87 -0.20
N ARG A 38 -2.66 -20.10 -0.72
CA ARG A 38 -3.07 -20.34 -2.11
C ARG A 38 -4.43 -19.74 -2.44
N ARG A 39 -5.40 -19.83 -1.51
CA ARG A 39 -6.71 -19.22 -1.71
C ARG A 39 -6.61 -17.70 -1.77
N TYR A 40 -5.84 -17.11 -0.86
CA TYR A 40 -5.60 -15.67 -0.86
C TYR A 40 -4.91 -15.20 -2.15
N ASP A 41 -3.85 -15.90 -2.58
CA ASP A 41 -3.13 -15.58 -3.82
C ASP A 41 -4.04 -15.67 -5.04
N LYS A 42 -4.91 -16.69 -5.10
CA LYS A 42 -5.90 -16.82 -6.16
C LYS A 42 -6.90 -15.66 -6.14
N GLU A 43 -7.48 -15.35 -5.00
CA GLU A 43 -8.42 -14.23 -4.86
C GLU A 43 -7.76 -12.89 -5.22
N TYR A 44 -6.50 -12.70 -4.83
CA TYR A 44 -5.71 -11.53 -5.20
C TYR A 44 -5.56 -11.42 -6.71
N ILE A 45 -5.14 -12.50 -7.39
CA ILE A 45 -5.00 -12.53 -8.85
C ILE A 45 -6.34 -12.24 -9.52
N ASP A 46 -7.43 -12.86 -9.06
CA ASP A 46 -8.76 -12.67 -9.63
C ASP A 46 -9.23 -11.22 -9.48
N ARG A 47 -9.06 -10.61 -8.30
CA ARG A 47 -9.40 -9.19 -8.05
C ARG A 47 -8.51 -8.26 -8.87
N PHE A 48 -7.22 -8.54 -8.97
CA PHE A 48 -6.28 -7.74 -9.73
C PHE A 48 -6.56 -7.78 -11.23
N ASN A 49 -6.94 -8.95 -11.77
CA ASN A 49 -7.34 -9.08 -13.17
C ASN A 49 -8.62 -8.29 -13.46
N LYS A 50 -9.63 -8.34 -12.58
CA LYS A 50 -10.83 -7.50 -12.69
C LYS A 50 -10.49 -6.00 -12.62
N LEU A 51 -9.57 -5.62 -11.75
CA LEU A 51 -9.12 -4.23 -11.64
C LEU A 51 -8.48 -3.76 -12.96
N LYS A 52 -7.64 -4.59 -13.59
CA LYS A 52 -7.00 -4.29 -14.87
C LYS A 52 -7.97 -4.04 -16.02
N GLU A 53 -9.22 -4.51 -15.92
CA GLU A 53 -10.25 -4.22 -16.92
C GLU A 53 -10.74 -2.77 -16.85
N ILE A 54 -10.57 -2.10 -15.70
CA ILE A 54 -11.10 -0.75 -15.43
C ILE A 54 -10.03 0.29 -15.11
N VAL A 55 -8.78 -0.12 -14.81
CA VAL A 55 -7.66 0.79 -14.55
C VAL A 55 -6.47 0.50 -15.43
N THR A 56 -5.74 1.56 -15.79
CA THR A 56 -4.42 1.44 -16.41
C THR A 56 -3.36 1.33 -15.33
N ILE A 57 -2.51 0.31 -15.43
CA ILE A 57 -1.40 0.10 -14.48
C ILE A 57 -0.12 0.66 -15.08
N HIS A 58 0.55 1.49 -14.28
CA HIS A 58 1.83 2.08 -14.62
C HIS A 58 2.91 1.55 -13.69
N ASN A 59 4.03 1.11 -14.25
CA ASN A 59 5.22 0.75 -13.47
C ASN A 59 6.17 1.93 -13.48
N ARG A 60 6.50 2.45 -12.29
CA ARG A 60 7.44 3.55 -12.19
C ARG A 60 8.84 3.09 -12.58
N GLU A 61 9.40 3.76 -13.60
CA GLU A 61 10.76 3.47 -14.10
C GLU A 61 11.84 4.32 -13.41
N LYS A 62 11.46 5.50 -12.91
CA LYS A 62 12.39 6.49 -12.35
C LYS A 62 12.38 6.47 -10.82
N PRO A 63 13.55 6.48 -10.16
CA PRO A 63 13.63 6.43 -8.70
C PRO A 63 13.28 7.77 -8.02
N TYR A 64 13.34 8.90 -8.73
CA TYR A 64 13.08 10.26 -8.23
C TYR A 64 13.80 10.57 -6.90
N LEU A 65 15.12 10.36 -6.88
CA LEU A 65 15.93 10.43 -5.66
C LEU A 65 15.87 11.79 -4.95
N GLU A 66 15.72 12.89 -5.69
CA GLU A 66 15.61 14.23 -5.11
C GLU A 66 14.30 14.44 -4.36
N ILE A 67 13.17 14.07 -4.98
CA ILE A 67 11.85 14.11 -4.34
C ILE A 67 11.83 13.16 -3.14
N ARG A 68 12.40 11.95 -3.31
CA ARG A 68 12.51 10.97 -2.24
C ARG A 68 13.23 11.53 -1.01
N LYS A 69 14.42 12.10 -1.19
CA LYS A 69 15.20 12.68 -0.08
C LYS A 69 14.43 13.77 0.65
N LEU A 70 13.74 14.63 -0.10
CA LEU A 70 12.91 15.68 0.48
C LEU A 70 11.75 15.12 1.30
N LEU A 71 11.09 14.06 0.82
CA LEU A 71 9.98 13.43 1.55
C LEU A 71 10.46 12.68 2.80
N GLU A 72 11.65 12.06 2.77
CA GLU A 72 12.26 11.36 3.92
C GLU A 72 12.49 12.29 5.13
N GLU A 73 12.51 13.61 4.94
CA GLU A 73 12.62 14.58 6.04
C GLU A 73 11.30 14.78 6.82
N PHE A 74 10.14 14.42 6.23
CA PHE A 74 8.81 14.72 6.79
C PHE A 74 7.88 13.50 6.91
N ILE A 75 8.22 12.41 6.23
CA ILE A 75 7.46 11.16 6.22
C ILE A 75 8.39 10.05 6.66
N GLU A 76 8.09 9.46 7.83
CA GLU A 76 8.91 8.38 8.39
C GLU A 76 8.67 7.04 7.70
N ASP A 77 7.44 6.81 7.22
CA ASP A 77 7.05 5.56 6.59
C ASP A 77 7.53 5.50 5.13
N TRP A 78 8.39 4.53 4.85
CA TRP A 78 8.96 4.32 3.52
C TRP A 78 7.90 3.92 2.48
N ASP A 79 6.85 3.18 2.89
CA ASP A 79 5.79 2.74 1.99
C ASP A 79 4.94 3.94 1.52
N ASP A 80 4.68 4.90 2.42
CA ASP A 80 3.98 6.14 2.08
C ASP A 80 4.76 7.00 1.08
N ILE A 81 6.09 7.05 1.22
CA ILE A 81 6.96 7.68 0.24
C ILE A 81 6.87 6.98 -1.11
N GLN A 82 6.88 5.64 -1.16
CA GLN A 82 6.74 4.91 -2.44
C GLN A 82 5.42 5.24 -3.14
N ILE A 83 4.32 5.30 -2.39
CA ILE A 83 3.00 5.69 -2.92
C ILE A 83 3.05 7.07 -3.57
N ILE A 84 3.67 8.05 -2.91
CA ILE A 84 3.78 9.43 -3.44
C ILE A 84 4.63 9.45 -4.73
N LEU A 85 5.74 8.70 -4.76
CA LEU A 85 6.61 8.64 -5.94
C LEU A 85 5.93 7.96 -7.14
N ASP A 86 5.15 6.91 -6.90
CA ASP A 86 4.36 6.25 -7.94
C ASP A 86 3.25 7.16 -8.45
N ALA A 87 2.59 7.90 -7.55
CA ALA A 87 1.59 8.90 -7.92
C ALA A 87 2.23 10.05 -8.75
N HIS A 88 3.43 10.50 -8.38
CA HIS A 88 4.19 11.47 -9.16
C HIS A 88 4.54 10.95 -10.56
N TYR A 89 4.93 9.67 -10.67
CA TYR A 89 5.19 9.04 -11.97
C TYR A 89 3.95 9.11 -12.86
N VAL A 90 2.79 8.71 -12.35
CA VAL A 90 1.51 8.79 -13.09
C VAL A 90 1.15 10.24 -13.43
N GLY A 91 1.37 11.18 -12.50
CA GLY A 91 1.16 12.62 -12.74
C GLY A 91 2.07 13.22 -13.82
N ASN A 92 3.22 12.61 -14.12
CA ASN A 92 4.04 13.02 -15.27
C ASN A 92 3.49 12.49 -16.60
N LEU A 93 2.66 11.45 -16.58
CA LEU A 93 2.03 10.86 -17.77
C LEU A 93 0.68 11.51 -18.11
N SER A 94 0.05 12.20 -17.17
CA SER A 94 -1.28 12.78 -17.32
C SER A 94 -1.40 14.10 -16.57
N LYS A 95 -2.08 15.09 -17.17
CA LYS A 95 -2.30 16.38 -16.52
C LYS A 95 -3.39 16.25 -15.45
N ASN A 96 -3.21 16.95 -14.33
CA ASN A 96 -4.20 17.10 -13.25
C ASN A 96 -4.51 15.82 -12.45
N ILE A 97 -3.48 15.07 -12.05
CA ILE A 97 -3.65 13.91 -11.18
C ILE A 97 -3.84 14.34 -9.72
N ILE A 98 -4.87 13.77 -9.08
CA ILE A 98 -5.16 13.90 -7.65
C ILE A 98 -4.88 12.56 -6.97
N LEU A 99 -4.09 12.58 -5.91
CA LEU A 99 -3.89 11.40 -5.06
C LEU A 99 -5.01 11.31 -4.02
N ILE A 100 -5.78 10.22 -4.04
CA ILE A 100 -6.79 9.92 -3.02
C ILE A 100 -6.23 8.86 -2.07
N THR A 101 -6.20 9.16 -0.77
CA THR A 101 -5.57 8.29 0.22
C THR A 101 -6.38 8.16 1.51
N GLY A 102 -6.24 7.02 2.18
CA GLY A 102 -6.74 6.81 3.54
C GLY A 102 -5.71 7.13 4.62
N ASP A 103 -4.49 7.50 4.26
CA ASP A 103 -3.45 7.81 5.22
C ASP A 103 -3.55 9.26 5.73
N TYR A 104 -4.11 9.36 6.95
CA TYR A 104 -4.25 10.60 7.70
C TYR A 104 -3.07 10.91 8.62
N ASN A 105 -2.09 10.00 8.70
CA ASN A 105 -0.94 10.17 9.59
C ASN A 105 0.23 10.84 8.86
N HIS A 106 0.55 10.44 7.63
CA HIS A 106 1.72 10.97 6.94
C HIS A 106 1.38 11.69 5.63
N ILE A 107 0.55 11.13 4.76
CA ILE A 107 0.29 11.68 3.43
C ILE A 107 -0.65 12.90 3.49
N VAL A 108 -1.84 12.80 4.09
CA VAL A 108 -2.80 13.94 4.14
C VAL A 108 -2.23 15.18 4.84
N PRO A 109 -1.58 15.06 6.02
CA PRO A 109 -1.00 16.23 6.70
C PRO A 109 0.08 16.93 5.86
N ASN A 110 0.84 16.18 5.06
CA ASN A 110 1.92 16.71 4.23
C ASN A 110 1.48 17.10 2.81
N LYS A 111 0.16 17.19 2.53
CA LYS A 111 -0.36 17.45 1.17
C LYS A 111 0.25 18.65 0.45
N LYS A 112 0.48 19.77 1.17
CA LYS A 112 1.00 21.01 0.57
C LYS A 112 2.44 20.81 0.10
N LEU A 113 3.26 20.16 0.90
CA LEU A 113 4.64 19.79 0.56
C LEU A 113 4.64 18.86 -0.66
N ILE A 114 3.82 17.81 -0.61
CA ILE A 114 3.69 16.83 -1.69
C ILE A 114 3.31 17.51 -3.01
N CYS A 115 2.27 18.34 -3.04
CA CYS A 115 1.84 19.03 -4.28
C CYS A 115 2.87 20.05 -4.77
N THR A 116 3.71 20.59 -3.90
CA THR A 116 4.76 21.56 -4.27
C THR A 116 5.95 20.89 -4.96
N HIS A 117 6.27 19.65 -4.57
CA HIS A 117 7.47 18.93 -5.02
C HIS A 117 7.18 17.73 -5.94
N THR A 118 5.92 17.53 -6.31
CA THR A 118 5.51 16.48 -7.24
C THR A 118 4.66 17.04 -8.37
N SER A 119 4.19 16.16 -9.25
CA SER A 119 3.33 16.48 -10.39
C SER A 119 1.84 16.43 -10.02
N LEU A 120 1.54 16.17 -8.75
CA LEU A 120 0.18 16.06 -8.24
C LEU A 120 -0.41 17.47 -8.06
N VAL A 121 -1.65 17.64 -8.51
CA VAL A 121 -2.36 18.92 -8.33
C VAL A 121 -3.06 19.03 -6.98
N ASP A 122 -3.40 17.91 -6.37
CA ASP A 122 -3.99 17.85 -5.04
C ASP A 122 -3.79 16.47 -4.40
N VAL A 123 -3.91 16.43 -3.07
CA VAL A 123 -3.96 15.21 -2.27
C VAL A 123 -5.20 15.29 -1.38
N LYS A 124 -6.09 14.30 -1.49
CA LYS A 124 -7.36 14.26 -0.78
C LYS A 124 -7.47 13.02 0.08
N GLY A 125 -7.99 13.20 1.29
CA GLY A 125 -8.35 12.11 2.16
C GLY A 125 -9.61 11.41 1.67
N LEU A 126 -9.73 10.09 1.85
CA LEU A 126 -10.96 9.34 1.52
C LEU A 126 -12.20 9.91 2.23
N GLY A 127 -12.03 10.43 3.45
CA GLY A 127 -13.06 11.12 4.22
C GLY A 127 -13.54 12.43 3.58
N ASP A 128 -12.76 13.06 2.69
CA ASP A 128 -13.15 14.29 1.99
C ASP A 128 -14.26 14.02 0.94
N TYR A 129 -14.46 12.75 0.60
CA TYR A 129 -15.54 12.28 -0.28
C TYR A 129 -16.78 11.81 0.49
N ARG A 130 -16.76 11.81 1.83
CA ARG A 130 -17.94 11.55 2.67
C ARG A 130 -18.83 12.80 2.77
N ALA A 131 -19.24 13.32 1.63
CA ALA A 131 -20.30 14.30 1.50
C ALA A 131 -20.87 14.27 0.08
N LYS A 132 -21.60 13.20 -0.23
CA LYS A 132 -22.80 13.16 -1.07
C LYS A 132 -23.26 11.71 -1.08
N SER A 133 -24.12 11.37 -0.12
CA SER A 133 -25.10 10.30 -0.36
C SER A 133 -25.82 10.68 -1.65
N ILE A 134 -25.46 10.01 -2.75
CA ILE A 134 -26.28 10.03 -3.94
C ILE A 134 -27.53 9.26 -3.55
N ILE A 135 -28.66 9.96 -3.63
CA ILE A 135 -30.03 9.51 -3.40
C ILE A 135 -30.29 8.19 -4.10
#